data_AF-A0A1H8X9W6-F1
#
_entry.id   AF-A0A1H8X9W6-F1
#
_cell.length_a   1.000
_cell.length_b   1.000
_cell.length_c   1.000
_cell.angle_alpha   90.00
_cell.angle_beta   90.00
_cell.angle_gamma   90.00
#
_symmetry.space_group_name_H-M   'P 1'
#
loop_
_entity.id
_entity.type
_entity.pdbx_description
1 polymer ?
#
loop_
_entity_poly.entity_id
_entity_poly.type
_entity_poly.pdbx_seq_one_letter_code
_entity_poly.pdbx_strand_id
1 'polypeptide(L)' 'MDKNMGRYYTLEMLEEFYRYQEPQLSEEEVQKKAKELKRALNTLEISWSRSNRRFYEHNQLQDFLKNF' A
#
# COMPACT_ATOMS: atom_id res chain seq x y z
N MET A 1 7.22 -12.47 -10.21
CA MET A 1 6.27 -11.60 -9.50
C MET A 1 6.82 -11.34 -8.11
N ASP A 2 7.28 -10.12 -7.87
CA ASP A 2 8.03 -9.74 -6.68
C ASP A 2 7.23 -9.84 -5.39
N LYS A 3 7.76 -10.60 -4.43
CA LYS A 3 7.21 -10.85 -3.08
C LYS A 3 7.52 -9.71 -2.08
N ASN A 4 7.52 -8.44 -2.48
CA ASN A 4 8.01 -7.35 -1.60
C ASN A 4 7.19 -6.04 -1.64
N MET A 5 5.90 -6.06 -1.99
CA MET A 5 5.10 -4.82 -2.05
C MET A 5 4.83 -4.13 -0.71
N GLY A 6 5.01 -4.80 0.44
CA GLY A 6 4.86 -4.19 1.77
C GLY A 6 5.97 -3.20 2.19
N ARG A 7 6.92 -2.87 1.31
CA ARG A 7 8.12 -2.04 1.64
C ARG A 7 8.05 -0.57 1.25
N TYR A 8 7.07 -0.14 0.45
CA TYR A 8 7.13 1.20 -0.16
C TYR A 8 6.85 2.36 0.80
N TYR A 9 6.06 2.12 1.87
CA TYR A 9 5.73 3.14 2.86
C TYR A 9 6.10 2.64 4.26
N THR A 10 7.35 2.92 4.64
CA THR A 10 7.79 2.65 6.02
C THR A 10 7.14 3.65 6.96
N LEU A 11 7.06 3.30 8.24
CA LEU A 11 6.44 4.20 9.22
C LEU A 11 7.24 5.50 9.34
N GLU A 12 8.57 5.39 9.32
CA GLU A 12 9.52 6.48 9.41
C GLU A 12 9.34 7.50 8.26
N MET A 13 9.16 7.01 7.03
CA MET A 13 8.89 7.89 5.88
C MET A 13 7.58 8.67 6.04
N LEU A 14 6.54 8.04 6.60
CA LEU A 14 5.26 8.69 6.83
C LEU A 14 5.34 9.69 7.99
N GLU A 15 6.10 9.39 9.03
CA GLU A 15 6.38 10.34 10.12
C GLU A 15 7.14 11.57 9.60
N GLU A 16 8.20 11.39 8.81
CA GLU A 16 8.93 12.50 8.19
C GLU A 16 8.02 13.37 7.31
N PHE A 17 7.13 12.74 6.53
CA PHE A 17 6.15 13.46 5.74
C PHE A 17 5.24 14.35 6.61
N TYR A 18 4.71 13.82 7.72
CA TYR A 18 3.88 14.60 8.63
C TYR A 18 4.66 15.70 9.36
N ARG A 19 5.91 15.44 9.78
CA ARG A 19 6.77 16.48 10.39
C ARG A 19 7.02 17.64 9.42
N TYR A 20 7.16 17.35 8.12
CA TYR A 20 7.37 18.38 7.10
C TYR A 20 6.10 19.14 6.73
N GLN A 21 4.97 18.45 6.56
CA GLN A 21 3.70 19.05 6.13
C GLN A 21 2.94 19.77 7.25
N GLU A 22 3.03 19.25 8.48
CA GLU A 22 2.33 19.76 9.65
C GLU A 22 3.30 19.95 10.84
N PRO A 23 4.26 20.89 10.75
CA PRO A 23 5.30 21.09 11.78
C PRO A 23 4.75 21.50 13.16
N GLN A 24 3.50 21.94 13.23
CA GLN A 24 2.79 22.28 14.46
C GLN A 24 2.30 21.06 15.25
N LEU A 25 2.28 19.86 14.66
CA LEU A 25 1.88 18.65 15.35
C LEU A 25 2.90 18.27 16.41
N SER A 26 2.40 17.76 17.54
CA SER A 26 3.26 17.06 18.49
C SER A 26 3.78 15.74 17.90
N GLU A 27 4.90 15.25 18.44
CA GLU A 27 5.47 13.97 18.01
C GLU A 27 4.50 12.79 18.21
N GLU A 28 3.67 12.83 19.26
CA GLU A 28 2.64 11.82 19.49
C GLU A 28 1.57 11.83 18.39
N GLU A 29 1.15 13.02 17.94
CA GLU A 29 0.18 13.17 16.84
C GLU A 29 0.77 12.73 15.50
N VAL A 30 2.03 13.07 15.22
CA VAL A 30 2.77 12.60 14.03
C VAL A 30 2.76 11.07 13.99
N GLN A 31 3.17 10.41 15.08
CA GLN A 31 3.22 8.96 15.15
C GLN A 31 1.84 8.32 15.00
N LYS A 32 0.81 8.92 15.61
CA LYS A 32 -0.57 8.45 15.50
C LYS A 32 -1.05 8.50 14.05
N LYS A 33 -0.91 9.67 13.40
CA LYS A 33 -1.32 9.88 12.00
C LYS A 33 -0.54 8.98 11.04
N ALA A 34 0.77 8.84 11.22
CA ALA A 34 1.60 7.94 10.42
C ALA A 34 1.14 6.48 10.51
N LYS A 35 0.81 6.01 11.72
CA LYS A 35 0.27 4.65 11.94
C LYS A 35 -1.09 4.45 11.27
N GLU A 36 -1.99 5.43 11.37
CA GLU A 36 -3.31 5.40 10.74
C GLU A 36 -3.19 5.35 9.22
N LEU A 37 -2.36 6.22 8.63
CA LEU A 37 -2.08 6.25 7.20
C LEU A 37 -1.47 4.93 6.73
N LYS A 38 -0.51 4.38 7.46
CA LYS A 38 0.10 3.08 7.13
C LYS A 38 -0.94 1.97 7.07
N ARG A 39 -1.89 1.93 8.01
CA ARG A 39 -2.98 0.95 8.02
C ARG A 39 -3.91 1.12 6.81
N ALA A 40 -4.24 2.35 6.46
CA ALA A 40 -5.07 2.65 5.30
C ALA A 40 -4.39 2.19 3.99
N LEU A 41 -3.10 2.51 3.83
CA LEU A 41 -2.30 2.09 2.66
C LEU A 41 -2.22 0.56 2.56
N ASN A 42 -1.94 -0.14 3.66
CA ASN A 42 -1.94 -1.61 3.68
C ASN A 42 -3.31 -2.19 3.29
N THR A 43 -4.40 -1.57 3.74
CA THR A 43 -5.76 -2.02 3.41
C THR A 43 -6.05 -1.83 1.92
N LEU A 44 -5.68 -0.69 1.36
CA LEU A 44 -5.81 -0.40 -0.07
C LEU A 44 -4.98 -1.39 -0.90
N GLU A 45 -3.75 -1.68 -0.49
CA GLU A 45 -2.87 -2.65 -1.17
C GLU A 45 -3.48 -4.06 -1.18
N ILE A 46 -4.03 -4.52 -0.06
CA ILE A 46 -4.72 -5.81 0.02
C ILE A 46 -5.95 -5.82 -0.89
N SER A 47 -6.74 -4.75 -0.86
CA SER A 47 -7.94 -4.62 -1.71
C SER A 47 -7.58 -4.65 -3.19
N TRP A 48 -6.58 -3.86 -3.59
CA TRP A 48 -6.04 -3.79 -4.95
C TRP A 48 -5.50 -5.15 -5.40
N SER A 49 -4.69 -5.80 -4.57
CA SER A 49 -4.13 -7.12 -4.87
C SER A 49 -5.21 -8.17 -5.08
N ARG A 50 -6.28 -8.14 -4.26
CA ARG A 50 -7.43 -9.04 -4.40
C ARG A 50 -8.23 -8.74 -5.68
N SER A 51 -8.46 -7.47 -5.97
CA SER A 51 -9.18 -7.03 -7.18
C SER A 51 -8.43 -7.44 -8.45
N ASN A 52 -7.13 -7.13 -8.52
CA ASN A 52 -6.28 -7.49 -9.65
C ASN A 52 -6.18 -9.01 -9.81
N ARG A 53 -6.02 -9.75 -8.71
CA ARG A 53 -6.02 -11.21 -8.76
C ARG A 53 -7.31 -11.74 -9.37
N ARG A 54 -8.48 -11.26 -8.93
CA ARG A 54 -9.77 -11.65 -9.50
C ARG A 54 -9.87 -11.30 -10.98
N PHE A 55 -9.40 -10.10 -11.37
CA PHE A 55 -9.38 -9.67 -12.76
C PHE A 55 -8.52 -10.60 -13.63
N TYR A 56 -7.33 -11.00 -13.18
CA TYR A 56 -6.47 -11.93 -13.93
C TYR A 56 -6.93 -13.40 -13.85
N GLU A 57 -7.66 -13.79 -12.80
CA GLU A 57 -8.29 -15.12 -12.69
C GLU A 57 -9.53 -15.25 -13.58
N HIS A 58 -10.29 -14.17 -13.79
CA HIS A 58 -11.54 -14.18 -14.58
C HIS A 58 -11.38 -13.72 -16.03
N ASN A 59 -10.31 -12.99 -16.36
CA ASN A 59 -9.99 -12.74 -17.75
C ASN A 59 -9.34 -13.99 -18.36
N GLN A 60 -9.80 -14.36 -19.55
CA GLN A 60 -9.22 -15.37 -20.44
C GLN A 60 -7.75 -15.09 -20.86
N LEU A 61 -7.06 -14.15 -20.21
CA LEU A 61 -5.62 -13.93 -20.36
C LEU A 61 -4.81 -15.18 -19.99
N GLN A 62 -5.27 -15.98 -19.02
CA GLN A 62 -4.67 -17.29 -18.73
C GLN A 62 -4.79 -18.26 -19.91
N ASP A 63 -5.89 -18.20 -20.68
CA ASP A 63 -6.07 -19.02 -21.88
C ASP A 63 -5.25 -18.47 -23.06
N PHE A 64 -5.09 -17.15 -23.17
CA PHE A 64 -4.23 -16.52 -24.19
C PHE A 64 -2.74 -16.85 -23.97
N LEU A 65 -2.28 -16.88 -22.71
CA LEU A 65 -0.90 -17.22 -22.34
C LEU A 65 -0.58 -18.72 -22.41
N LYS A 66 -1.58 -19.61 -22.49
CA LYS A 66 -1.38 -21.07 -22.64
C LYS A 66 -1.33 -21.54 -24.09
N ASN A 67 -1.74 -20.69 -25.04
CA ASN A 67 -1.80 -21.01 -26.47
C ASN A 67 -0.60 -20.47 -27.27
N PHE A 68 0.44 -19.99 -26.58
CA PHE A 68 1.77 -19.63 -27.11
C PHE A 68 2.84 -20.32 -26.26
#